data_AF-A0A915JSZ2-F1
#
_entry.id   AF-A0A915JSZ2-F1
#
_cell.length_a   1.000
_cell.length_b   1.000
_cell.length_c   1.000
_cell.angle_alpha   90.00
_cell.angle_beta   90.00
_cell.angle_gamma   90.00
#
_symmetry.space_group_name_H-M   'P 1'
#
loop_
_entity.id
_entity.type
_entity.pdbx_description
1 polymer ?
#
loop_
_entity_poly.entity_id
_entity_poly.type
_entity_poly.pdbx_seq_one_letter_code
_entity_poly.pdbx_strand_id
1 'polypeptide(L)'
;MKQVENNNCTVMGRMICAFDSVMEKRIAIVLEKFGTAVWKRFIQNAEFGLCPKEYNRRVHGIYVPWRYYGKADIPFGQVKISDLGAWIKRRNKTPIAIWQCLDRAFHYWQQRYWVNCRYPSMTFTYQVALIFSIMAYFARHHDGLKLQNQYRYHW
;
A
#
# COMPACT_ATOMS: atom_id res chain seq x y z
N MET A 1 -3.09 -24.80 -73.37
CA MET A 1 -3.47 -24.81 -71.94
C MET A 1 -2.22 -24.69 -71.09
N LYS A 2 -1.79 -23.46 -70.72
CA LYS A 2 -0.66 -23.28 -69.80
C LYS A 2 -0.87 -22.02 -68.95
N GLN A 3 -1.10 -22.26 -67.65
CA GLN A 3 -0.54 -21.50 -66.52
C GLN A 3 -0.79 -19.99 -66.50
N VAL A 4 -2.05 -19.54 -66.32
CA VAL A 4 -2.35 -18.12 -66.07
C VAL A 4 -2.87 -17.82 -64.65
N GLU A 5 -3.14 -18.80 -63.78
CA GLU A 5 -3.95 -18.53 -62.55
C GLU A 5 -3.25 -18.55 -61.17
N ASN A 6 -1.93 -18.77 -61.04
CA ASN A 6 -1.33 -18.98 -59.70
C ASN A 6 -0.47 -17.84 -59.13
N ASN A 7 -0.27 -16.74 -59.86
CA ASN A 7 0.63 -15.66 -59.40
C ASN A 7 -0.07 -14.60 -58.53
N ASN A 8 -1.39 -14.46 -58.65
CA ASN A 8 -2.14 -13.43 -57.91
C ASN A 8 -2.39 -13.86 -56.45
N CYS A 9 -2.59 -15.15 -56.19
CA CYS A 9 -2.77 -15.69 -54.83
C CYS A 9 -1.47 -15.62 -53.98
N THR A 10 -0.30 -15.75 -54.62
CA THR A 10 1.01 -15.72 -53.91
C THR A 10 1.55 -14.32 -53.66
N VAL A 11 1.26 -13.34 -54.53
CA VAL A 11 1.60 -11.92 -54.30
C VAL A 11 0.67 -11.31 -53.26
N MET A 12 -0.64 -11.57 -53.36
CA MET A 12 -1.63 -11.09 -52.41
C MET A 12 -1.41 -11.72 -51.02
N GLY A 13 -1.12 -13.02 -50.94
CA GLY A 13 -0.76 -13.69 -49.68
C GLY A 13 0.52 -13.15 -49.03
N ARG A 14 1.56 -12.83 -49.82
CA ARG A 14 2.77 -12.17 -49.28
C ARG A 14 2.50 -10.75 -48.80
N MET A 15 1.64 -10.00 -49.50
CA MET A 15 1.24 -8.66 -49.06
C MET A 15 0.41 -8.70 -47.78
N ILE A 16 -0.49 -9.68 -47.63
CA ILE A 16 -1.27 -9.88 -46.40
C ILE A 16 -0.35 -10.28 -45.25
N CYS A 17 0.55 -11.25 -45.42
CA CYS A 17 1.53 -11.61 -44.37
C CYS A 17 2.49 -10.46 -44.03
N ALA A 18 2.88 -9.64 -45.01
CA ALA A 18 3.70 -8.45 -44.77
C ALA A 18 2.89 -7.37 -44.02
N PHE A 19 1.62 -7.19 -44.35
CA PHE A 19 0.72 -6.26 -43.67
C PHE A 19 0.46 -6.70 -42.22
N ASP A 20 0.19 -7.98 -41.99
CA ASP A 20 -0.02 -8.55 -40.66
C ASP A 20 1.24 -8.42 -39.79
N SER A 21 2.42 -8.74 -40.34
CA SER A 21 3.69 -8.56 -39.59
C SER A 21 4.05 -7.09 -39.31
N VAL A 22 3.60 -6.14 -40.15
CA VAL A 22 3.74 -4.70 -39.91
C VAL A 22 2.72 -4.21 -38.87
N MET A 23 1.49 -4.71 -38.94
CA MET A 23 0.42 -4.41 -37.98
C MET A 23 0.77 -4.92 -36.58
N GLU A 24 1.25 -6.15 -36.44
CA GLU A 24 1.70 -6.72 -35.17
C GLU A 24 2.84 -5.91 -34.54
N LYS A 25 3.83 -5.51 -35.35
CA LYS A 25 4.94 -4.65 -34.87
C LYS A 25 4.45 -3.28 -34.42
N ARG A 26 3.48 -2.69 -35.12
CA ARG A 26 2.89 -1.40 -34.73
C ARG A 26 2.07 -1.51 -33.44
N ILE A 27 1.31 -2.58 -33.28
CA ILE A 27 0.56 -2.86 -32.04
C ILE A 27 1.53 -3.07 -30.87
N ALA A 28 2.61 -3.83 -31.06
CA ALA A 28 3.63 -4.03 -30.02
C ALA A 28 4.28 -2.71 -29.58
N ILE A 29 4.63 -1.82 -30.51
CA ILE A 29 5.18 -0.49 -30.20
C ILE A 29 4.16 0.37 -29.43
N VAL A 30 2.87 0.32 -29.81
CA VAL A 30 1.82 1.06 -29.11
C VAL A 30 1.60 0.53 -27.70
N LEU A 31 1.60 -0.79 -27.52
CA LEU A 31 1.47 -1.44 -26.22
C LEU A 31 2.68 -1.15 -25.32
N GLU A 32 3.89 -1.14 -25.86
CA GLU A 32 5.10 -0.80 -25.12
C GLU A 32 5.12 0.69 -24.72
N LYS A 33 4.69 1.58 -25.62
CA LYS A 33 4.55 3.02 -25.33
C LYS A 33 3.46 3.29 -24.30
N PHE A 34 2.35 2.56 -24.36
CA PHE A 34 1.29 2.66 -23.37
C PHE A 34 1.75 2.11 -22.00
N GLY A 35 2.39 0.95 -21.98
CA GLY A 35 2.94 0.34 -20.76
C GLY A 35 3.97 1.23 -20.09
N THR A 36 4.90 1.81 -20.86
CA THR A 36 5.89 2.76 -20.33
C THR A 36 5.25 4.08 -19.87
N ALA A 37 4.21 4.56 -20.53
CA ALA A 37 3.48 5.75 -20.10
C ALA A 37 2.74 5.52 -18.77
N VAL A 38 2.07 4.38 -18.61
CA VAL A 38 1.42 3.98 -17.35
C VAL A 38 2.45 3.80 -16.25
N TRP A 39 3.56 3.11 -16.53
CA TRP A 39 4.66 2.91 -15.58
C TRP A 39 5.25 4.23 -15.08
N LYS A 40 5.60 5.15 -15.99
CA LYS A 40 6.12 6.47 -15.62
C LYS A 40 5.09 7.30 -14.85
N ARG A 41 3.82 7.23 -15.23
CA ARG A 41 2.78 8.07 -14.62
C ARG A 41 2.40 7.62 -13.22
N PHE A 42 2.40 6.31 -12.95
CA PHE A 42 1.93 5.76 -11.68
C PHE A 42 3.06 5.28 -10.76
N ILE A 43 4.13 4.68 -11.27
CA ILE A 43 5.20 4.13 -10.43
C ILE A 43 6.28 5.18 -10.15
N GLN A 44 6.77 5.90 -11.18
CA GLN A 44 7.82 6.91 -10.97
C GLN A 44 7.34 8.16 -10.23
N ASN A 45 6.07 8.53 -10.38
CA ASN A 45 5.51 9.69 -9.67
C ASN A 45 5.02 9.36 -8.26
N ALA A 46 4.93 8.08 -7.91
CA ALA A 46 4.57 7.71 -6.56
C ALA A 46 5.80 7.85 -5.66
N GLU A 47 5.67 8.66 -4.61
CA GLU A 47 6.74 8.97 -3.64
C GLU A 47 7.01 7.77 -2.69
N PHE A 48 7.19 6.56 -3.24
CA PHE A 48 7.48 5.37 -2.47
C PHE A 48 8.98 5.28 -2.15
N GLY A 49 9.33 5.01 -0.89
CA GLY A 49 10.71 4.82 -0.44
C GLY A 49 11.55 6.09 -0.30
N LEU A 50 10.99 7.26 -0.63
CA LEU A 50 11.64 8.54 -0.35
C LEU A 50 11.52 8.89 1.14
N CYS A 51 12.52 9.60 1.66
CA CYS A 51 12.41 10.19 3.00
C CYS A 51 11.25 11.20 3.01
N PRO A 52 10.57 11.38 4.15
CA PRO A 52 9.53 12.38 4.29
C PRO A 52 10.09 13.78 3.97
N LYS A 53 9.27 14.65 3.36
CA LYS A 53 9.68 15.97 2.89
C LYS A 53 10.20 16.86 4.02
N GLU A 54 9.72 16.62 5.24
CA GLU A 54 10.09 17.33 6.45
C GLU A 54 11.49 16.93 6.97
N TYR A 55 12.06 15.82 6.50
CA TYR A 55 13.34 15.32 6.98
C TYR A 55 14.52 16.03 6.32
N ASN A 56 15.31 16.74 7.12
CA ASN A 56 16.62 17.26 6.75
C ASN A 56 17.75 16.48 7.42
N ARG A 57 18.59 15.79 6.62
CA ARG A 57 19.75 15.00 7.10
C ARG A 57 20.76 15.83 7.90
N ARG A 58 20.96 17.11 7.56
CA ARG A 58 21.92 17.99 8.26
C ARG A 58 21.46 18.33 9.68
N VAL A 59 20.14 18.42 9.90
CA VAL A 59 19.55 18.80 11.19
C VAL A 59 19.24 17.58 12.05
N HIS A 60 18.74 16.50 11.43
CA HIS A 60 18.21 15.34 12.16
C HIS A 60 19.19 14.17 12.30
N GLY A 61 20.31 14.16 11.57
CA GLY A 61 21.29 13.08 11.63
C GLY A 61 20.91 11.88 10.76
N ILE A 62 21.02 10.65 11.30
CA ILE A 62 20.61 9.42 10.61
C ILE A 62 19.08 9.33 10.63
N TYR A 63 18.49 8.85 9.53
CA TYR A 63 17.05 8.70 9.44
C TYR A 63 16.55 7.64 10.42
N VAL A 64 15.63 8.05 11.29
CA VAL A 64 14.93 7.21 12.25
C VAL A 64 13.46 7.07 11.81
N PRO A 65 12.96 5.86 11.49
CA PRO A 65 11.65 5.69 10.88
C PRO A 65 10.48 5.87 11.85
N TRP A 66 10.66 5.69 13.16
CA TRP A 66 9.58 5.89 14.16
C TRP A 66 9.42 7.35 14.61
N ARG A 67 10.33 8.25 14.22
CA ARG A 67 10.32 9.66 14.63
C ARG A 67 9.46 10.49 13.67
N TYR A 68 8.66 11.40 14.22
CA TYR A 68 7.95 12.40 13.42
C TYR A 68 8.82 13.66 13.27
N TYR A 69 9.11 14.03 12.02
CA TYR A 69 9.95 15.20 11.68
C TYR A 69 9.16 16.48 11.43
N GLY A 70 7.84 16.39 11.27
CA GLY A 70 6.98 17.55 11.07
C GLY A 70 6.67 18.31 12.35
N LYS A 71 5.84 19.35 12.23
CA LYS A 71 5.36 20.13 13.37
C LYS A 71 4.40 19.27 14.22
N ALA A 72 4.80 18.95 15.44
CA ALA A 72 3.94 18.24 16.38
C ALA A 72 2.77 19.14 16.83
N ASP A 73 1.54 18.62 16.73
CA ASP A 73 0.34 19.20 17.32
C ASP A 73 0.15 18.75 18.78
N ILE A 74 -0.87 19.28 19.44
CA ILE A 74 -1.29 18.85 20.78
C ILE A 74 -1.59 17.34 20.76
N PRO A 75 -1.00 16.54 21.68
CA PRO A 75 -1.26 15.11 21.75
C PRO A 75 -2.73 14.87 22.11
N PHE A 76 -3.32 13.83 21.55
CA PHE A 76 -4.76 13.56 21.67
C PHE A 76 -5.27 13.57 23.12
N GLY A 77 -4.47 13.03 24.06
CA GLY A 77 -4.84 12.99 25.49
C GLY A 77 -4.88 14.35 26.20
N GLN A 78 -4.39 15.43 25.59
CA GLN A 78 -4.41 16.78 26.15
C GLN A 78 -5.43 17.70 25.45
N VAL A 79 -6.14 17.20 24.44
CA VAL A 79 -7.11 17.99 23.67
C VAL A 79 -8.40 18.13 24.45
N LYS A 80 -8.91 19.36 24.57
CA LYS A 80 -10.25 19.61 25.12
C LYS A 80 -11.29 19.04 24.19
N ILE A 81 -12.32 18.37 24.74
CA ILE A 81 -13.41 17.77 23.95
C ILE A 81 -14.08 18.82 23.04
N SER A 82 -14.19 20.07 23.52
CA SER A 82 -14.72 21.19 22.75
C SER A 82 -13.86 21.62 21.54
N ASP A 83 -12.53 21.41 21.57
CA ASP A 83 -11.62 21.70 20.44
C ASP A 83 -11.39 20.48 19.54
N LEU A 84 -12.00 19.33 19.85
CA LEU A 84 -11.69 18.07 19.17
C LEU A 84 -11.97 18.13 17.66
N GLY A 85 -13.08 18.75 17.26
CA GLY A 85 -13.42 18.91 15.85
C GLY A 85 -12.40 19.75 15.08
N ALA A 86 -11.96 20.87 15.66
CA ALA A 86 -10.94 21.73 15.06
C ALA A 86 -9.57 21.03 15.05
N TRP A 87 -9.24 20.25 16.08
CA TRP A 87 -8.03 19.44 16.13
C TRP A 87 -7.98 18.37 15.03
N ILE A 88 -9.09 17.67 14.75
CA ILE A 88 -9.17 16.73 13.62
C ILE A 88 -9.04 17.47 12.29
N LYS A 89 -9.61 18.67 12.17
CA LYS A 89 -9.58 19.47 10.93
C LYS A 89 -8.16 19.89 10.55
N ARG A 90 -7.31 20.28 11.52
CA ARG A 90 -5.91 20.72 11.29
C ARG A 90 -5.01 19.63 10.67
N ARG A 91 -5.35 18.36 10.83
CA ARG A 91 -4.50 17.24 10.40
C ARG A 91 -4.65 16.88 8.93
N ASN A 92 -3.53 16.48 8.32
CA ASN A 92 -3.52 15.92 6.99
C ASN A 92 -4.15 14.52 6.99
N LYS A 93 -5.16 14.32 6.14
CA LYS A 93 -5.96 13.09 6.03
C LYS A 93 -5.74 12.37 4.70
N THR A 94 -4.68 12.71 3.97
CA THR A 94 -4.34 11.96 2.74
C THR A 94 -4.03 10.51 3.08
N PRO A 95 -4.36 9.55 2.20
CA PRO A 95 -4.10 8.12 2.43
C PRO A 95 -2.62 7.83 2.68
N ILE A 96 -1.73 8.59 2.02
CA ILE A 96 -0.28 8.51 2.23
C ILE A 96 0.10 8.96 3.64
N ALA A 97 -0.48 10.06 4.15
CA ALA A 97 -0.18 10.53 5.51
C ALA A 97 -0.65 9.52 6.57
N ILE A 98 -1.79 8.85 6.33
CA ILE A 98 -2.30 7.78 7.19
C ILE A 98 -1.34 6.59 7.18
N TRP A 99 -0.91 6.14 6.00
CA TRP A 99 0.04 5.05 5.85
C TRP A 99 1.36 5.34 6.60
N GLN A 100 1.93 6.52 6.40
CA GLN A 100 3.14 6.93 7.12
C GLN A 100 2.94 7.00 8.64
N CYS A 101 1.73 7.31 9.12
CA CYS A 101 1.43 7.30 10.55
C CYS A 101 1.41 5.87 11.12
N LEU A 102 0.79 4.93 10.40
CA LEU A 102 0.78 3.52 10.79
C LEU A 102 2.17 2.90 10.74
N ASP A 103 2.95 3.21 9.70
CA ASP A 103 4.34 2.78 9.53
C ASP A 103 5.22 3.24 10.71
N ARG A 104 5.13 4.52 11.10
CA ARG A 104 5.83 5.05 12.28
C ARG A 104 5.44 4.33 13.56
N ALA A 105 4.14 4.10 13.77
CA ALA A 105 3.63 3.42 14.96
C ALA A 105 4.12 1.96 15.00
N PHE A 106 4.12 1.28 13.86
CA PHE A 106 4.65 -0.07 13.71
C PHE A 106 6.14 -0.11 14.05
N HIS A 107 6.94 0.79 13.48
CA HIS A 107 8.37 0.87 13.77
C HIS A 107 8.64 1.21 15.24
N TYR A 108 7.86 2.10 15.86
CA TYR A 108 8.01 2.38 17.29
C TYR A 108 7.77 1.12 18.13
N TRP A 109 6.68 0.40 17.85
CA TRP A 109 6.31 -0.83 18.53
C TRP A 109 7.37 -1.94 18.33
N GLN A 110 7.81 -2.16 17.09
CA GLN A 110 8.86 -3.12 16.75
C GLN A 110 10.18 -2.79 17.47
N GLN A 111 10.59 -1.53 17.50
CA GLN A 111 11.84 -1.12 18.15
C GLN A 111 11.74 -1.25 19.67
N ARG A 112 10.55 -1.01 20.25
CA ARG A 112 10.31 -1.10 21.70
C ARG A 112 10.35 -2.52 22.25
N TYR A 113 9.89 -3.51 21.47
CA TYR A 113 9.68 -4.88 21.94
C TYR A 113 10.51 -5.94 21.22
N TRP A 114 11.08 -5.66 20.05
CA TRP A 114 11.82 -6.64 19.24
C TRP A 114 13.28 -6.24 19.00
N VAL A 115 13.53 -5.14 18.31
CA VAL A 115 14.87 -4.86 17.73
C VAL A 115 15.83 -4.19 18.72
N ASN A 116 15.40 -3.14 19.43
CA ASN A 116 16.26 -2.37 20.35
C ASN A 116 16.11 -2.79 21.83
N CYS A 117 15.61 -4.00 22.08
CA CYS A 117 15.45 -4.51 23.44
C CYS A 117 16.81 -4.87 24.06
N ARG A 118 17.19 -4.19 25.15
CA ARG A 118 18.37 -4.57 25.94
C ARG A 118 18.24 -5.98 26.53
N TYR A 119 17.01 -6.39 26.86
CA TYR A 119 16.64 -7.76 27.22
C TYR A 119 15.47 -8.18 26.34
N PRO A 120 15.63 -9.16 25.43
CA PRO A 120 14.58 -9.55 24.51
C PRO A 120 13.43 -10.20 25.28
N SER A 121 12.31 -9.48 25.38
CA SER A 121 11.06 -10.02 25.92
C SER A 121 10.25 -10.66 24.79
N MET A 122 9.61 -11.79 25.05
CA MET A 122 8.64 -12.42 24.12
C MET A 122 7.32 -11.64 24.00
N THR A 123 7.24 -10.43 24.54
CA THR A 123 6.03 -9.59 24.51
C THR A 123 5.53 -9.34 23.08
N PHE A 124 6.43 -9.12 22.12
CA PHE A 124 6.05 -8.91 20.72
C PHE A 124 5.30 -10.13 20.15
N THR A 125 5.85 -11.33 20.32
CA THR A 125 5.27 -12.55 19.77
C THR A 125 3.94 -12.88 20.43
N TYR A 126 3.81 -12.71 21.76
CA TYR A 126 2.55 -12.90 22.46
C TYR A 126 1.47 -11.90 22.05
N GLN A 127 1.81 -10.62 21.83
CA GLN A 127 0.84 -9.62 21.36
C GLN A 127 0.33 -9.96 19.97
N VAL A 128 1.19 -10.39 19.05
CA VAL A 128 0.79 -10.84 17.71
C VAL A 128 -0.10 -12.07 17.81
N ALA A 129 0.29 -13.08 18.59
CA ALA A 129 -0.50 -14.30 18.79
C ALA A 129 -1.89 -14.01 19.38
N LEU A 130 -2.00 -13.07 20.32
CA LEU A 130 -3.25 -12.64 20.91
C LEU A 130 -4.15 -11.91 19.89
N ILE A 131 -3.59 -11.02 19.06
CA ILE A 131 -4.37 -10.35 18.00
C ILE A 131 -4.91 -11.39 17.00
N PHE A 132 -4.08 -12.35 16.59
CA PHE A 132 -4.52 -13.43 15.70
C PHE A 132 -5.57 -14.34 16.34
N SER A 133 -5.43 -14.69 17.61
CA SER A 133 -6.40 -15.54 18.31
C SER A 133 -7.75 -14.85 18.47
N ILE A 134 -7.76 -13.56 18.82
CA ILE A 134 -8.97 -12.73 18.91
C ILE A 134 -9.64 -12.62 17.54
N MET A 135 -8.88 -12.31 16.49
CA MET A 135 -9.41 -12.20 15.13
C MET A 135 -10.01 -13.53 14.65
N ALA A 136 -9.34 -14.65 14.91
CA ALA A 136 -9.83 -15.98 14.56
C ALA A 136 -11.08 -16.36 15.37
N TYR A 137 -11.16 -15.94 16.63
CA TYR A 137 -12.35 -16.13 17.47
C TYR A 137 -13.55 -15.39 16.86
N PHE A 138 -13.41 -14.10 16.56
CA PHE A 138 -14.50 -13.33 15.95
C PHE A 138 -14.90 -13.87 14.58
N ALA A 139 -13.94 -14.25 13.73
CA ALA A 139 -14.25 -14.84 12.42
C ALA A 139 -15.05 -16.15 12.54
N ARG A 140 -14.67 -17.03 13.49
CA ARG A 140 -15.32 -18.33 13.67
C ARG A 140 -16.65 -18.27 14.44
N HIS A 141 -16.79 -17.32 15.37
CA HIS A 141 -17.92 -17.27 16.30
C HIS A 141 -18.87 -16.07 16.08
N HIS A 142 -18.76 -15.35 14.96
CA HIS A 142 -19.60 -14.17 14.68
C HIS A 142 -21.12 -14.44 14.76
N ASP A 143 -21.56 -15.63 14.36
CA ASP A 143 -22.99 -16.00 14.40
C ASP A 143 -23.47 -16.36 15.83
N GLY A 144 -22.63 -17.06 16.60
CA GLY A 144 -22.95 -17.51 17.96
C GLY A 144 -22.95 -16.40 19.01
N LEU A 145 -22.22 -15.30 18.78
CA LEU A 145 -22.15 -14.16 19.71
C LEU A 145 -23.49 -13.44 19.89
N LYS A 146 -24.34 -13.41 18.86
CA LYS A 146 -25.68 -12.79 18.94
C LYS A 146 -26.58 -13.53 19.92
N LEU A 147 -26.52 -14.86 19.87
CA LEU A 147 -27.30 -15.74 20.71
C LEU A 147 -26.88 -15.59 22.19
N GLN A 148 -25.57 -15.52 22.46
CA GLN A 148 -25.04 -15.34 23.81
C GLN A 148 -25.47 -14.00 24.45
N ASN A 149 -25.58 -12.92 23.68
CA ASN A 149 -26.05 -11.63 24.19
C ASN A 149 -27.51 -11.64 24.66
N GLN A 150 -28.32 -12.61 24.20
CA GLN A 150 -29.74 -12.72 24.57
C GLN A 150 -29.94 -13.52 25.86
N TYR A 151 -29.00 -14.41 26.19
CA TYR A 151 -29.08 -15.23 27.39
C TYR A 151 -28.50 -14.47 28.60
N ARG A 152 -29.25 -14.49 29.71
CA ARG A 152 -28.76 -14.01 31.01
C ARG A 152 -28.17 -15.18 31.79
N TYR A 153 -26.84 -15.18 31.90
CA TYR A 153 -26.09 -16.24 32.56
C TYR A 153 -25.77 -15.95 34.03
N HIS A 154 -26.14 -14.77 34.51
CA HIS A 154 -26.07 -14.39 35.91
C HIS A 154 -27.49 -14.21 36.42
N TRP A 155 -27.82 -14.93 37.49
CA TRP A 155 -29.01 -14.69 38.30
C TRP A 155 -28.92 -13.36 39.05
#